data_AF-A0A952WS34-F1
#
_entry.id   AF-A0A952WS34-F1
#
_cell.length_a   1.000
_cell.length_b   1.000
_cell.length_c   1.000
_cell.angle_alpha   90.00
_cell.angle_beta   90.00
_cell.angle_gamma   90.00
#
_symmetry.space_group_name_H-M   'P 1'
#
loop_
_entity.id
_entity.type
_entity.pdbx_description
1 polymer ?
#
loop_
_entity_poly.entity_id
_entity_poly.type
_entity_poly.pdbx_seq_one_letter_code
_entity_poly.pdbx_strand_id
1 'polypeptide(L)'
;MPHGRLSSWIAGLRSGRSVPLAVRLVIVLALLFPLAAMSLFAMHTLPMPWSAFMVSFLSLAWAGVAILLNRRRRSLLDLLEHTGGRACAHCRHDLRGLDEVGRCPECGEDYRFADTIELMNRIRREAESGGWGRRPGTTDPPARTVPANQDHHHAKSP
;
A
#
# COMPACT_ATOMS: atom_id res chain seq x y z
N MET A 1 -3.08 -23.07 26.41
CA MET A 1 -3.91 -21.92 26.85
C MET A 1 -2.95 -20.89 27.44
N PRO A 2 -2.66 -19.77 26.72
CA PRO A 2 -3.56 -18.63 26.62
C PRO A 2 -3.67 -18.09 25.18
N HIS A 3 -4.81 -18.36 24.54
CA HIS A 3 -5.27 -17.65 23.35
C HIS A 3 -6.31 -16.63 23.81
N GLY A 4 -6.26 -15.37 23.34
CA GLY A 4 -7.46 -14.54 23.41
C GLY A 4 -7.35 -13.01 23.42
N ARG A 5 -6.19 -12.39 23.57
CA ARG A 5 -6.13 -10.90 23.69
C ARG A 5 -5.36 -10.13 22.62
N LEU A 6 -4.66 -10.81 21.71
CA LEU A 6 -3.87 -10.13 20.64
C LEU A 6 -4.55 -10.10 19.26
N SER A 7 -5.64 -10.86 19.07
CA SER A 7 -6.34 -10.96 17.78
C SER A 7 -7.24 -9.76 17.45
N SER A 8 -7.60 -8.92 18.43
CA SER A 8 -8.43 -7.73 18.20
C SER A 8 -7.67 -6.53 17.66
N TRP A 9 -6.35 -6.43 17.89
CA TRP A 9 -5.55 -5.30 17.42
C TRP A 9 -5.07 -5.45 15.96
N ILE A 10 -5.00 -6.68 15.43
CA ILE A 10 -4.51 -6.95 14.07
C ILE A 10 -5.64 -6.86 13.01
N ALA A 11 -6.90 -7.00 13.43
CA ALA A 11 -8.06 -6.79 12.55
C ALA A 11 -8.21 -5.33 12.06
N GLY A 12 -7.58 -4.36 12.74
CA GLY A 12 -7.65 -2.92 12.41
C GLY A 12 -6.72 -2.44 11.28
N LEU A 13 -5.78 -3.27 10.81
CA LEU A 13 -4.80 -2.90 9.77
C LEU A 13 -5.18 -3.42 8.36
N ARG A 14 -6.36 -4.05 8.24
CA ARG A 14 -6.80 -4.83 7.07
C ARG A 14 -7.94 -4.16 6.30
N SER A 15 -7.79 -2.90 5.87
CA SER A 15 -8.65 -2.31 4.85
C SER A 15 -7.83 -1.65 3.75
N GLY A 16 -8.05 -2.08 2.52
CA GLY A 16 -7.31 -1.73 1.33
C GLY A 16 -7.19 -0.22 1.05
N ARG A 17 -5.95 0.19 0.81
CA ARG A 17 -5.45 0.89 -0.38
C ARG A 17 -6.32 1.89 -1.17
N SER A 18 -7.18 2.66 -0.53
CA SER A 18 -7.11 4.11 -0.75
C SER A 18 -5.83 4.60 -0.05
N VAL A 19 -5.20 5.70 -0.44
CA VAL A 19 -4.51 6.48 0.60
C VAL A 19 -5.64 6.69 1.61
N PRO A 20 -5.61 6.07 2.82
CA PRO A 20 -6.80 5.98 3.65
C PRO A 20 -7.35 7.39 3.70
N LEU A 21 -8.65 7.57 3.51
CA LEU A 21 -9.24 8.90 3.40
C LEU A 21 -8.75 9.79 4.56
N ALA A 22 -8.46 9.16 5.72
CA ALA A 22 -7.66 9.67 6.83
C ALA A 22 -6.29 10.27 6.49
N VAL A 23 -5.37 9.60 5.77
CA VAL A 23 -4.06 10.18 5.38
C VAL A 23 -4.24 11.32 4.39
N ARG A 24 -5.19 11.23 3.43
CA ARG A 24 -5.51 12.38 2.57
C ARG A 24 -6.08 13.54 3.37
N LEU A 25 -6.99 13.27 4.31
CA LEU A 25 -7.53 14.23 5.27
C LEU A 25 -6.43 14.84 6.13
N VAL A 26 -5.48 14.04 6.62
CA VAL A 26 -4.35 14.50 7.44
C VAL A 26 -3.45 15.40 6.62
N ILE A 27 -3.17 15.08 5.36
CA ILE A 27 -2.40 15.96 4.47
C ILE A 27 -3.16 17.26 4.21
N VAL A 28 -4.45 17.17 3.88
CA VAL A 28 -5.30 18.35 3.61
C VAL A 28 -5.46 19.20 4.87
N LEU A 29 -5.68 18.61 6.05
CA LEU A 29 -5.73 19.31 7.34
C LEU A 29 -4.38 19.89 7.71
N ALA A 30 -3.27 19.18 7.50
CA ALA A 30 -1.93 19.70 7.74
C ALA A 30 -1.61 20.89 6.82
N LEU A 31 -2.23 20.99 5.65
CA LEU A 31 -2.13 22.15 4.75
C LEU A 31 -3.13 23.26 5.07
N LEU A 32 -4.37 22.93 5.46
CA LEU A 32 -5.42 23.91 5.76
C LEU A 32 -5.28 24.52 7.16
N PHE A 33 -4.82 23.76 8.14
CA PHE A 33 -4.60 24.21 9.50
C PHE A 33 -3.64 25.41 9.59
N PRO A 34 -2.45 25.43 8.95
CA PRO A 34 -1.59 26.60 8.96
C PRO A 34 -2.22 27.81 8.27
N LEU A 35 -2.97 27.60 7.18
CA LEU A 35 -3.72 28.66 6.49
C LEU A 35 -4.80 29.28 7.39
N ALA A 36 -5.57 28.45 8.08
CA ALA A 36 -6.60 28.89 9.04
C ALA A 36 -5.97 29.59 10.25
N ALA A 37 -4.87 29.05 10.78
CA ALA A 37 -4.11 29.66 11.87
C ALA A 37 -3.53 31.02 11.46
N MET A 38 -2.98 31.16 10.25
CA MET A 38 -2.52 32.45 9.69
C MET A 38 -3.66 33.47 9.58
N SER A 39 -4.83 33.05 9.11
CA SER A 39 -6.03 33.90 8.99
C SER A 39 -6.51 34.44 10.34
N LEU A 40 -6.61 33.56 11.35
CA LEU A 40 -6.99 33.95 12.71
C LEU A 40 -5.94 34.84 13.37
N PHE A 41 -4.65 34.59 13.09
CA PHE A 41 -3.55 35.44 13.56
C PHE A 41 -3.56 36.83 12.90
N ALA A 42 -3.94 36.92 11.63
CA ALA A 42 -4.06 38.21 10.94
C ALA A 42 -5.15 39.10 11.56
N MET A 43 -6.18 38.50 12.18
CA MET A 43 -7.24 39.24 12.88
C MET A 43 -6.89 39.59 14.34
N HIS A 44 -6.02 38.82 15.00
CA HIS A 44 -5.61 39.08 16.38
C HIS A 44 -4.19 39.64 16.45
N THR A 45 -4.11 40.95 16.68
CA THR A 45 -2.90 41.79 16.80
C THR A 45 -2.02 41.48 18.02
N LEU A 46 -1.65 40.21 18.23
CA LEU A 46 -0.65 39.82 19.22
C LEU A 46 0.73 39.76 18.52
N PRO A 47 1.68 40.64 18.89
CA PRO A 47 3.00 40.72 18.28
C PRO A 47 3.88 39.58 18.80
N MET A 48 3.77 38.38 18.21
CA MET A 48 4.66 37.27 18.55
C MET A 48 4.99 36.45 17.30
N PRO A 49 6.23 36.52 16.77
CA PRO A 49 6.64 35.75 15.61
C PRO A 49 6.71 34.23 15.88
N TRP A 50 6.64 33.81 17.15
CA TRP A 50 6.82 32.42 17.58
C TRP A 50 5.69 31.49 17.14
N SER A 51 4.47 32.00 16.95
CA SER A 51 3.34 31.18 16.48
C SER A 51 3.55 30.65 15.07
N ALA A 52 4.02 31.52 14.15
CA ALA A 52 4.35 31.14 12.78
C ALA A 52 5.46 30.07 12.74
N PHE A 53 6.47 30.17 13.61
CA PHE A 53 7.50 29.15 13.74
C PHE A 53 6.93 27.82 14.23
N MET A 54 6.06 27.81 15.26
CA MET A 54 5.46 26.59 15.79
C MET A 54 4.56 25.89 14.78
N VAL A 55 3.74 26.65 14.04
CA VAL A 55 2.88 26.12 12.98
C VAL A 55 3.71 25.53 11.84
N SER A 56 4.76 26.23 11.41
CA SER A 56 5.66 25.75 10.36
C SER A 56 6.39 24.47 10.78
N PHE A 57 6.90 24.43 12.01
CA PHE A 57 7.61 23.28 12.55
C PHE A 57 6.69 22.05 12.66
N LEU A 58 5.47 22.23 13.16
CA LEU A 58 4.50 21.14 13.28
C LEU A 58 4.10 20.59 11.90
N SER A 59 3.90 21.47 10.92
CA SER A 59 3.60 21.07 9.54
C SER A 59 4.74 20.26 8.91
N LEU A 60 5.99 20.68 9.11
CA LEU A 60 7.18 19.96 8.65
C LEU A 60 7.33 18.60 9.35
N ALA A 61 7.07 18.52 10.66
CA ALA A 61 7.12 17.27 11.41
C ALA A 61 6.09 16.26 10.86
N TRP A 62 4.85 16.69 10.63
CA TRP A 62 3.81 15.84 10.02
C TRP A 62 4.15 15.41 8.60
N ALA A 63 4.67 16.31 7.77
CA ALA A 63 5.14 15.99 6.43
C ALA A 63 6.27 14.94 6.47
N GLY A 64 7.23 15.08 7.40
CA GLY A 64 8.31 14.12 7.61
C GLY A 64 7.79 12.72 7.97
N VAL A 65 6.85 12.63 8.91
CA VAL A 65 6.19 11.36 9.28
C VAL A 65 5.48 10.74 8.07
N ALA A 66 4.72 11.53 7.32
CA ALA A 66 4.03 11.06 6.12
C ALA A 66 4.99 10.51 5.06
N ILE A 67 6.12 11.21 4.81
CA ILE A 67 7.17 10.76 3.90
C ILE A 67 7.78 9.44 4.39
N LEU A 68 8.08 9.32 5.68
CA LEU A 68 8.71 8.13 6.26
C LEU A 68 7.80 6.90 6.16
N LEU A 69 6.51 7.07 6.43
CA LEU A 69 5.49 6.02 6.24
C LEU A 69 5.35 5.64 4.77
N ASN A 70 5.38 6.62 3.85
CA ASN A 70 5.31 6.35 2.41
C ASN A 70 6.55 5.60 1.90
N ARG A 71 7.75 5.94 2.38
CA ARG A 71 8.99 5.21 2.06
C ARG A 71 8.95 3.78 2.60
N ARG A 72 8.50 3.57 3.84
CA ARG A 72 8.31 2.22 4.42
C ARG A 72 7.28 1.39 3.65
N ARG A 73 6.27 2.04 3.07
CA ARG A 73 5.25 1.40 2.24
C ARG A 73 5.78 1.00 0.88
N ARG A 74 6.61 1.85 0.24
CA ARG A 74 7.27 1.53 -1.03
C ARG A 74 8.23 0.36 -0.86
N SER A 75 9.05 0.35 0.19
CA SER A 75 9.95 -0.77 0.43
C SER A 75 9.23 -2.09 0.70
N LEU A 76 8.03 -2.05 1.30
CA LEU A 76 7.18 -3.24 1.42
C LEU A 76 6.68 -3.74 0.07
N LEU A 77 6.28 -2.83 -0.82
CA LEU A 77 5.80 -3.17 -2.14
C LEU A 77 6.88 -3.80 -3.00
N ASP A 78 8.05 -3.16 -3.05
CA ASP A 78 9.19 -3.65 -3.83
C ASP A 78 9.59 -5.05 -3.36
N LEU A 79 9.61 -5.28 -2.03
CA LEU A 79 9.90 -6.58 -1.46
C LEU A 79 8.86 -7.64 -1.81
N LEU A 80 7.57 -7.30 -1.75
CA LEU A 80 6.48 -8.23 -2.11
C LEU A 80 6.56 -8.63 -3.59
N GLU A 81 6.94 -7.69 -4.46
CA GLU A 81 7.11 -7.93 -5.88
C GLU A 81 8.31 -8.85 -6.16
N HIS A 82 9.42 -8.67 -5.45
CA HIS A 82 10.63 -9.48 -5.65
C HIS A 82 10.55 -10.88 -5.02
N THR A 83 9.76 -11.04 -3.95
CA THR A 83 9.59 -12.33 -3.25
C THR A 83 8.40 -13.15 -3.77
N GLY A 84 7.65 -12.64 -4.75
CA GLY A 84 6.46 -13.31 -5.29
C GLY A 84 5.37 -13.51 -4.23
N GLY A 85 5.28 -12.61 -3.25
CA GLY A 85 4.33 -12.70 -2.14
C GLY A 85 4.72 -13.67 -1.02
N ARG A 86 5.93 -14.26 -1.05
CA ARG A 86 6.46 -15.15 0.01
C ARG A 86 7.39 -14.41 0.95
N ALA A 87 6.86 -13.45 1.70
CA ALA A 87 7.59 -12.77 2.76
C ALA A 87 6.84 -12.84 4.09
N CYS A 88 7.57 -12.94 5.20
CA CYS A 88 6.97 -12.89 6.53
C CYS A 88 6.27 -11.54 6.73
N ALA A 89 5.01 -11.55 7.15
CA ALA A 89 4.24 -10.32 7.39
C ALA A 89 4.82 -9.48 8.54
N HIS A 90 5.55 -10.10 9.47
CA HIS A 90 6.07 -9.43 10.65
C HIS A 90 7.46 -8.82 10.42
N CYS A 91 8.46 -9.65 10.12
CA CYS A 91 9.86 -9.21 9.97
C CYS A 91 10.27 -8.95 8.51
N ARG A 92 9.41 -9.28 7.54
CA ARG A 92 9.69 -9.15 6.10
C ARG A 92 10.83 -10.04 5.59
N HIS A 93 11.19 -11.08 6.34
CA HIS A 93 12.15 -12.07 5.84
C HIS A 93 11.57 -12.81 4.64
N ASP A 94 12.44 -13.12 3.68
CA ASP A 94 12.10 -13.90 2.50
C ASP A 94 11.84 -15.35 2.90
N LEU A 95 10.64 -15.85 2.61
CA LEU A 95 10.23 -17.22 2.93
C LEU A 95 10.26 -18.11 1.68
N ARG A 96 10.91 -17.68 0.59
CA ARG A 96 11.12 -18.52 -0.60
C ARG A 96 11.93 -19.77 -0.22
N GLY A 97 11.41 -20.93 -0.60
CA GLY A 97 12.04 -22.22 -0.33
C GLY A 97 11.63 -22.90 0.96
N LEU A 98 10.80 -22.27 1.80
CA LEU A 98 10.18 -22.93 2.95
C LEU A 98 8.80 -23.50 2.60
N ASP A 99 8.30 -24.39 3.47
CA ASP A 99 6.98 -25.03 3.39
C ASP A 99 5.82 -24.05 3.47
N GLU A 100 4.61 -24.49 3.12
CA GLU A 100 3.43 -23.61 3.07
C GLU A 100 2.94 -23.10 4.43
N VAL A 101 3.33 -23.81 5.49
CA VAL A 101 2.98 -23.50 6.87
C VAL A 101 4.20 -23.74 7.73
N GLY A 102 4.56 -22.79 8.57
CA GLY A 102 5.72 -22.94 9.46
C GLY A 102 5.95 -21.73 10.34
N ARG A 103 7.14 -21.67 10.96
CA ARG A 103 7.62 -20.49 11.68
C ARG A 103 8.69 -19.78 10.90
N CYS A 104 8.66 -18.45 10.92
CA CYS A 104 9.72 -17.67 10.35
C CYS A 104 11.03 -17.90 11.13
N PRO A 105 12.16 -18.22 10.46
CA PRO A 105 13.43 -18.48 11.14
C PRO A 105 14.02 -17.23 11.82
N GLU A 106 13.64 -16.03 11.39
CA GLU A 106 14.12 -14.76 11.96
C GLU A 106 13.34 -14.33 13.20
N CYS A 107 12.01 -14.27 13.12
CA CYS A 107 11.17 -13.71 14.19
C CYS A 107 10.39 -14.75 14.98
N GLY A 108 10.37 -16.01 14.55
CA GLY A 108 9.61 -17.08 15.18
C GLY A 108 8.09 -17.03 14.97
N GLU A 109 7.58 -16.05 14.22
CA GLU A 109 6.14 -15.90 13.97
C GLU A 109 5.63 -17.02 13.05
N ASP A 110 4.46 -17.58 13.39
CA ASP A 110 3.80 -18.57 12.54
C ASP A 110 3.31 -17.91 11.24
N TYR A 111 3.48 -18.59 10.11
CA TYR A 111 2.99 -18.15 8.80
C TYR A 111 2.22 -19.26 8.09
N ARG A 112 1.26 -18.84 7.24
CA ARG A 112 0.52 -19.68 6.30
C ARG A 112 0.45 -18.98 4.95
N PHE A 113 0.99 -19.60 3.89
CA PHE A 113 0.98 -19.00 2.56
C PHE A 113 -0.42 -18.91 1.93
N ALA A 114 -1.33 -19.82 2.30
CA ALA A 114 -2.71 -19.77 1.83
C ALA A 114 -3.39 -18.44 2.18
N ASP A 115 -3.15 -17.92 3.39
CA ASP A 115 -3.72 -16.66 3.85
C ASP A 115 -3.12 -15.45 3.12
N THR A 116 -1.84 -15.49 2.78
CA THR A 116 -1.15 -14.42 2.04
C THR A 116 -1.54 -14.40 0.56
N ILE A 117 -1.65 -15.55 -0.09
CA ILE A 117 -2.09 -15.64 -1.50
C ILE A 117 -3.55 -15.20 -1.61
N GLU A 118 -4.42 -15.64 -0.71
CA GLU A 118 -5.83 -15.21 -0.72
C GLU A 118 -5.96 -13.71 -0.46
N LEU A 119 -5.19 -13.17 0.49
CA LEU A 119 -5.14 -11.73 0.73
C LEU A 119 -4.61 -10.98 -0.50
N MET A 120 -3.59 -11.48 -1.18
CA MET A 120 -3.03 -10.89 -2.39
C MET A 120 -4.04 -10.90 -3.54
N ASN A 121 -4.73 -12.02 -3.76
CA ASN A 121 -5.77 -12.14 -4.76
C ASN A 121 -6.98 -11.25 -4.46
N ARG A 122 -7.29 -11.02 -3.18
CA ARG A 122 -8.32 -10.07 -2.75
C ARG A 122 -7.90 -8.63 -3.06
N ILE A 123 -6.68 -8.24 -2.71
CA ILE A 123 -6.13 -6.90 -3.00
C ILE A 123 -6.09 -6.64 -4.51
N ARG A 124 -5.70 -7.64 -5.31
CA ARG A 124 -5.69 -7.54 -6.77
C ARG A 124 -7.10 -7.34 -7.33
N ARG A 125 -8.06 -8.14 -6.88
CA ARG A 125 -9.47 -7.98 -7.27
C ARG A 125 -10.05 -6.63 -6.85
N GLU A 126 -9.72 -6.14 -5.65
CA GLU A 126 -10.13 -4.80 -5.20
C GLU A 126 -9.49 -3.68 -6.01
N ALA A 127 -8.24 -3.84 -6.47
CA ALA A 127 -7.58 -2.89 -7.36
C ALA A 127 -8.21 -2.89 -8.76
N GLU A 128 -8.61 -4.06 -9.27
CA GLU A 128 -9.31 -4.22 -10.55
C GLU A 128 -10.76 -3.72 -10.47
N SER A 129 -11.47 -3.98 -9.36
CA SER A 129 -12.86 -3.55 -9.14
C SER A 129 -12.98 -2.08 -8.72
N GLY A 130 -11.96 -1.56 -8.05
CA GLY A 130 -11.89 -0.22 -7.48
C GLY A 130 -11.59 0.88 -8.50
N GLY A 131 -12.06 0.75 -9.74
CA GLY A 131 -12.59 1.84 -10.59
C GLY A 131 -11.93 3.23 -10.62
N TRP A 132 -10.68 3.38 -10.20
CA TRP A 132 -9.95 4.65 -10.13
C TRP A 132 -8.89 4.74 -11.24
N GLY A 133 -9.14 4.09 -12.38
CA GLY A 133 -8.13 3.97 -13.42
C GLY A 133 -8.60 3.71 -14.85
N ARG A 134 -9.89 3.47 -15.13
CA ARG A 134 -10.37 3.73 -16.50
C ARG A 134 -10.47 5.24 -16.65
N ARG A 135 -9.39 5.86 -17.13
CA ARG A 135 -9.51 7.11 -17.90
C ARG A 135 -10.47 6.77 -19.06
N PRO A 136 -11.65 7.38 -19.16
CA PRO A 136 -12.38 7.35 -20.41
C PRO A 136 -11.52 8.12 -21.42
N GLY A 137 -10.77 7.42 -22.29
CA GLY A 137 -10.03 8.07 -23.37
C GLY A 137 -8.63 7.56 -23.70
N THR A 138 -8.11 6.49 -23.10
CA THR A 138 -7.01 5.76 -23.75
C THR A 138 -7.63 4.81 -24.75
N THR A 139 -7.69 5.23 -26.01
CA THR A 139 -7.85 4.32 -27.15
C THR A 139 -6.79 3.23 -27.01
N ASP A 140 -7.20 2.03 -26.61
CA ASP A 140 -6.41 0.85 -26.87
C ASP A 140 -6.05 0.86 -28.38
N PRO A 141 -4.78 0.75 -28.76
CA PRO A 141 -4.44 0.49 -30.14
C PRO A 141 -5.17 -0.79 -30.55
N PRO A 142 -5.79 -0.83 -31.75
CA PRO A 142 -6.60 -1.97 -32.16
C PRO A 142 -5.80 -3.25 -31.98
N ALA A 143 -6.46 -4.22 -31.36
CA ALA A 143 -5.98 -5.58 -31.17
C ALA A 143 -5.17 -6.00 -32.39
N ARG A 144 -3.85 -6.14 -32.20
CA ARG A 144 -2.98 -6.74 -33.20
C ARG A 144 -3.51 -8.16 -33.35
N THR A 145 -4.25 -8.41 -34.41
CA THR A 145 -4.71 -9.72 -34.83
C THR A 145 -3.47 -10.60 -34.89
N VAL A 146 -3.32 -11.47 -33.89
CA VAL A 146 -2.38 -12.59 -33.98
C VAL A 146 -2.89 -13.41 -35.16
N PRO A 147 -2.13 -13.52 -36.27
CA PRO A 147 -2.55 -14.38 -37.35
C PRO A 147 -2.66 -15.78 -36.78
N ALA A 148 -3.81 -16.42 -37.03
CA ALA A 148 -4.04 -17.81 -36.77
C ALA A 148 -2.82 -18.58 -37.30
N ASN A 149 -2.02 -19.14 -36.37
CA ASN A 149 -0.97 -20.07 -36.70
C ASN A 149 -1.68 -21.31 -37.25
N GLN A 150 -1.78 -21.35 -38.58
CA GLN A 150 -2.38 -22.44 -39.32
C GLN A 150 -1.55 -23.68 -39.05
N ASP A 151 -2.20 -24.65 -38.41
CA ASP A 151 -1.76 -26.03 -38.31
C ASP A 151 -1.46 -26.57 -39.71
N HIS A 152 -0.18 -26.58 -40.09
CA HIS A 152 0.30 -27.40 -41.19
C HIS A 152 0.61 -28.79 -40.65
N HIS A 153 -0.46 -29.58 -40.62
CA HIS A 153 -0.40 -31.03 -40.81
C HIS A 153 0.36 -31.34 -42.11
N HIS A 154 1.64 -31.68 -42.02
CA HIS A 154 2.29 -32.50 -43.04
C HIS A 154 2.52 -33.92 -42.52
N ALA A 155 1.54 -34.74 -42.86
CA ALA A 155 1.63 -36.09 -43.39
C ALA A 155 2.94 -36.87 -43.17
N LYS A 156 2.76 -38.02 -42.51
CA LYS A 156 3.56 -39.22 -42.67
C LYS A 156 3.75 -39.56 -44.15
N SER A 157 4.98 -39.93 -44.52
CA SER A 157 5.24 -40.83 -45.64
C SER A 157 5.92 -42.11 -45.13
N PRO A 158 5.57 -43.28 -45.69
CA PRO A 158 6.05 -44.61 -45.28
C PRO A 158 7.52 -44.87 -45.63
#